data_AF-A0A3T8X1W5-F1
#
_entry.id   AF-A0A3T8X1W5-F1
#
_cell.length_a   1.000
_cell.length_b   1.000
_cell.length_c   1.000
_cell.angle_alpha   90.00
_cell.angle_beta   90.00
_cell.angle_gamma   90.00
#
_symmetry.space_group_name_H-M   'P 1'
#
loop_
_entity.id
_entity.type
_entity.pdbx_description
1 polymer ?
#
loop_
_entity_poly.entity_id
_entity_poly.type
_entity_poly.pdbx_seq_one_letter_code
_entity_poly.pdbx_strand_id
1 'polypeptide(L)' 'IPKSIREAGVQEADFLAHVDKLSEDAFDDQCTGANPRYPLVSELRQLLLASFYGEAFAEQ' A
#
# COMPACT_ATOMS: atom_id res chain seq x y z
N ILE A 1 -1.02 15.75 -10.11
CA ILE A 1 -0.77 14.32 -9.81
C ILE A 1 -2.13 13.67 -9.56
N PRO A 2 -2.42 12.48 -10.10
CA PRO A 2 -3.67 11.75 -9.85
C PRO A 2 -3.94 11.56 -8.35
N LYS A 3 -5.21 11.43 -7.94
CA LYS A 3 -5.57 11.29 -6.52
C LYS A 3 -5.50 9.86 -5.99
N SER A 4 -5.30 8.90 -6.88
CA SER A 4 -5.20 7.48 -6.53
C SER A 4 -4.34 6.73 -7.54
N ILE A 5 -3.88 5.53 -7.16
CA ILE A 5 -3.13 4.64 -8.06
C ILE A 5 -4.03 4.19 -9.22
N ARG A 6 -5.34 4.00 -8.97
CA ARG A 6 -6.34 3.72 -10.02
C ARG A 6 -6.46 4.86 -11.04
N GLU A 7 -6.53 6.12 -10.58
CA GLU A 7 -6.55 7.29 -11.47
C GLU A 7 -5.23 7.48 -12.25
N ALA A 8 -4.13 6.88 -11.77
CA ALA A 8 -2.86 6.85 -12.49
C ALA A 8 -2.81 5.77 -13.60
N GLY A 9 -3.88 4.99 -13.78
CA GLY A 9 -4.02 4.02 -14.88
C GLY A 9 -3.65 2.57 -14.53
N VAL A 10 -3.45 2.25 -13.25
CA VAL A 10 -3.22 0.86 -12.82
C VAL A 10 -4.54 0.10 -12.79
N GLN A 11 -4.58 -1.07 -13.42
CA GLN A 11 -5.76 -1.92 -13.47
C GLN A 11 -6.00 -2.59 -12.11
N GLU A 12 -7.26 -2.61 -11.67
CA GLU A 12 -7.64 -3.16 -10.36
C GLU A 12 -7.31 -4.64 -10.22
N ALA A 13 -7.57 -5.45 -11.25
CA ALA A 13 -7.25 -6.86 -11.22
C ALA A 13 -5.74 -7.12 -11.02
N ASP A 14 -4.90 -6.37 -11.73
CA ASP A 14 -3.45 -6.48 -11.60
C ASP A 14 -2.99 -6.00 -10.22
N PHE A 15 -3.53 -4.89 -9.73
CA PHE A 15 -3.20 -4.38 -8.40
C PHE A 15 -3.55 -5.37 -7.30
N LEU A 16 -4.79 -5.87 -7.29
CA LEU A 16 -5.27 -6.81 -6.27
C LEU A 16 -4.52 -8.14 -6.31
N ALA A 17 -4.08 -8.60 -7.49
CA ALA A 17 -3.27 -9.80 -7.62
C ALA A 17 -1.86 -9.67 -7.01
N HIS A 18 -1.35 -8.45 -6.84
CA HIS A 18 0.02 -8.19 -6.37
C HIS A 18 0.11 -7.49 -5.02
N VAL A 19 -0.97 -6.92 -4.50
CA VAL A 19 -0.94 -6.07 -3.29
C VAL A 19 -0.39 -6.79 -2.06
N ASP A 20 -0.64 -8.10 -1.92
CA ASP A 20 -0.11 -8.90 -0.81
C ASP A 20 1.42 -8.99 -0.89
N LYS A 21 1.95 -9.37 -2.05
CA LYS A 21 3.40 -9.41 -2.29
C LYS A 21 4.06 -8.03 -2.15
N LEU A 22 3.42 -6.98 -2.66
CA LEU A 22 3.92 -5.61 -2.51
C LEU A 22 4.02 -5.19 -1.04
N SER A 23 3.09 -5.67 -0.20
CA SER A 23 3.08 -5.35 1.23
C SER A 23 4.22 -6.05 1.98
N GLU A 24 4.52 -7.31 1.62
CA GLU A 24 5.67 -8.06 2.14
C GLU A 24 6.99 -7.43 1.69
N ASP A 25 7.14 -7.19 0.38
CA ASP A 25 8.35 -6.57 -0.18
C ASP A 25 8.59 -5.17 0.42
N ALA A 26 7.53 -4.40 0.70
CA ALA A 26 7.63 -3.10 1.36
C ALA A 26 8.03 -3.21 2.84
N PHE A 27 7.58 -4.24 3.54
CA PHE A 27 8.00 -4.49 4.93
C PHE A 27 9.50 -4.84 5.01
N ASP A 28 10.00 -5.63 4.06
CA ASP A 28 11.40 -6.07 3.99
C ASP A 28 12.36 -5.02 3.39
N ASP A 29 11.84 -3.89 2.89
CA ASP A 29 12.66 -2.80 2.38
C ASP A 29 13.55 -2.22 3.48
N GLN A 30 14.83 -2.01 3.17
CA GLN A 30 15.82 -1.47 4.12
C GLN A 30 15.44 -0.07 4.64
N CYS A 31 14.59 0.67 3.93
CA CYS A 31 14.06 1.95 4.37
C CYS A 31 13.05 1.81 5.53
N THR A 32 12.31 0.70 5.60
CA THR A 32 11.23 0.49 6.57
C THR A 32 11.73 0.49 8.01
N GLY A 33 12.95 0.01 8.25
CA GLY A 33 13.57 0.03 9.57
C GLY A 33 13.79 1.44 10.16
N ALA A 34 13.80 2.47 9.32
CA ALA A 34 13.92 3.86 9.77
C ALA A 34 12.57 4.54 10.01
N ASN A 35 11.45 3.90 9.66
CA ASN A 35 10.12 4.49 9.89
C ASN A 35 9.84 4.58 11.41
N PRO A 36 9.41 5.72 11.95
CA PRO A 36 9.22 5.91 13.39
C PRO A 36 8.13 5.00 13.98
N ARG A 37 7.23 4.49 13.13
CA ARG A 37 6.28 3.43 13.45
C ARG A 37 6.67 2.19 12.67
N TYR A 38 7.13 1.14 13.35
CA TYR A 38 7.41 -0.13 12.69
C TYR A 38 6.09 -0.77 12.24
N PRO A 39 5.81 -0.86 10.93
CA PRO A 39 4.49 -1.24 10.44
C PRO A 39 4.29 -2.76 10.48
N LEU A 40 3.04 -3.19 10.54
CA LEU A 40 2.68 -4.56 10.19
C LEU A 40 2.46 -4.69 8.68
N VAL A 41 2.75 -5.85 8.10
CA VAL A 41 2.44 -6.14 6.68
C VAL A 41 0.95 -5.87 6.36
N SER A 42 0.05 -6.19 7.30
CA SER A 42 -1.39 -5.92 7.16
C SER A 42 -1.73 -4.42 7.11
N GLU A 43 -0.99 -3.59 7.84
CA GLU A 43 -1.17 -2.13 7.83
C GLU A 43 -0.69 -1.54 6.50
N LEU A 44 0.46 -2.01 5.99
CA LEU A 44 0.97 -1.62 4.66
C LEU A 44 -0.02 -2.00 3.56
N ARG A 45 -0.58 -3.21 3.62
CA ARG A 45 -1.62 -3.67 2.69
C ARG A 45 -2.85 -2.76 2.70
N GLN A 46 -3.32 -2.40 3.89
CA GLN A 46 -4.46 -1.49 4.03
C GLN A 46 -4.14 -0.10 3.48
N LEU A 47 -2.94 0.43 3.75
CA LEU A 47 -2.47 1.71 3.22
C LEU A 47 -2.40 1.70 1.69
N LEU A 48 -1.88 0.61 1.09
CA LEU A 48 -1.82 0.43 -0.36
C LEU A 48 -3.21 0.38 -0.99
N LEU A 49 -4.16 -0.33 -0.38
CA LEU A 49 -5.57 -0.38 -0.83
C LEU A 49 -6.23 1.00 -0.74
N ALA A 50 -6.08 1.70 0.39
CA ALA A 50 -6.60 3.05 0.55
C ALA A 50 -6.04 4.00 -0.53
N SER A 51 -4.74 3.90 -0.81
CA SER A 51 -4.06 4.67 -1.87
C SER A 51 -4.57 4.30 -3.27
N PHE A 52 -4.93 3.04 -3.51
CA PHE A 52 -5.48 2.59 -4.78
C PHE A 52 -6.89 3.12 -5.03
N TYR A 53 -7.76 3.09 -4.02
CA TYR A 53 -9.14 3.57 -4.14
C TYR A 53 -9.29 5.09 -3.97
N GLY A 54 -8.26 5.77 -3.43
CA GLY A 54 -8.30 7.21 -3.17
C GLY A 54 -8.96 7.56 -1.83
N GLU A 55 -8.83 6.66 -0.85
CA GLU A 55 -9.43 6.76 0.48
C GLU A 55 -8.37 7.13 1.53
N ALA A 56 -8.80 7.69 2.65
CA ALA A 56 -7.91 7.94 3.79
C ALA A 56 -7.64 6.62 4.53
N PHE A 57 -6.41 6.42 4.99
CA PHE A 57 -6.08 5.33 5.91
C PHE A 57 -6.84 5.51 7.23
N ALA A 58 -7.48 4.43 7.69
CA ALA A 58 -8.18 4.39 8.95
C ALA A 58 -7.52 3.33 9.85
N GLU A 59 -6.98 3.79 10.97
CA GLU A 59 -6.42 2.95 12.03
C GLU A 59 -7.51 2.04 12.60
N GLN A 60 -7.19 0.76 12.82
CA GLN A 60 -8.05 -0.19 13.54
C GLN A 60 -7.57 -0.38 14.98
#